data_AF-A0A6G9SSV3-F1
#
_entry.id   AF-A0A6G9SSV3-F1
#
_cell.length_a   1.000
_cell.length_b   1.000
_cell.length_c   1.000
_cell.angle_alpha   90.00
_cell.angle_beta   90.00
_cell.angle_gamma   90.00
#
_symmetry.space_group_name_H-M   'P 1'
#
loop_
_entity.id
_entity.type
_entity.pdbx_description
1 polymer ?
#
loop_
_entity_poly.entity_id
_entity_poly.type
_entity_poly.pdbx_seq_one_letter_code
_entity_poly.pdbx_strand_id
1 'polypeptide(L)'
;MTDYLLPEDFRVYVSDEGVVINWAAPGYTEKILPTVNKYTKRDGGYIACYSRNLEGSIYSVGDGIYVMGQIRLQGRYIGRIFHPKGYENKDISAAEEFKTLCNQTFPAARSGGWAGGDTGGWFGIQ
;
A
#
# COMPACT_ATOMS: atom_id res chain seq x y z
N MET A 1 -19.69 -5.51 4.02
CA MET A 1 -18.54 -5.89 4.86
C MET A 1 -17.95 -7.18 4.32
N THR A 2 -17.11 -7.04 3.31
CA THR A 2 -16.39 -8.09 2.60
C THR A 2 -15.06 -8.34 3.32
N ASP A 3 -14.71 -9.60 3.55
CA ASP A 3 -13.40 -9.98 4.10
C ASP A 3 -12.32 -9.71 3.03
N TYR A 4 -11.77 -8.50 3.00
CA TYR A 4 -10.68 -8.11 2.10
C TYR A 4 -9.34 -8.68 2.61
N LEU A 5 -9.21 -9.99 2.58
CA LEU A 5 -7.92 -10.66 2.64
C LEU A 5 -7.46 -10.86 1.19
N LEU A 6 -6.59 -9.98 0.74
CA LEU A 6 -6.04 -10.00 -0.62
C LEU A 6 -5.02 -11.13 -0.77
N PRO A 7 -4.89 -11.70 -1.97
CA PRO A 7 -3.83 -12.65 -2.27
C PRO A 7 -2.46 -11.97 -2.17
N GLU A 8 -1.41 -12.75 -1.89
CA GLU A 8 -0.05 -12.21 -1.72
C GLU A 8 0.51 -11.57 -3.00
N ASP A 9 0.03 -12.02 -4.16
CA ASP A 9 0.36 -11.55 -5.51
C ASP A 9 -0.74 -10.65 -6.11
N PHE A 10 -1.31 -9.76 -5.30
CA PHE A 10 -2.41 -8.88 -5.71
C PHE A 10 -2.05 -8.07 -6.96
N ARG A 11 -2.90 -8.17 -7.99
CA ARG A 11 -2.68 -7.48 -9.27
C ARG A 11 -3.23 -6.07 -9.23
N VAL A 12 -2.41 -5.13 -9.67
CA VAL A 12 -2.79 -3.74 -9.93
C VAL A 12 -2.41 -3.38 -11.36
N TYR A 13 -3.10 -2.39 -11.91
CA TYR A 13 -2.84 -1.90 -13.26
C TYR A 13 -2.49 -0.43 -13.15
N VAL A 14 -1.37 -0.03 -13.75
CA VAL A 14 -0.78 1.30 -13.56
C VAL A 14 -0.63 1.99 -14.91
N SER A 15 -1.09 3.24 -15.02
CA SER A 15 -0.88 4.07 -16.21
C SER A 15 0.50 4.74 -16.21
N ASP A 16 0.90 5.30 -17.35
CA ASP A 16 2.17 6.04 -17.46
C ASP A 16 2.19 7.31 -16.58
N GLU A 17 1.02 7.85 -16.24
CA GLU A 17 0.84 8.98 -15.32
C GLU A 17 0.80 8.58 -13.84
N GLY A 18 0.98 7.30 -13.51
CA GLY A 18 0.98 6.79 -12.14
C GLY A 18 -0.40 6.58 -11.53
N VAL A 19 -1.46 6.59 -12.34
CA VAL A 19 -2.82 6.25 -11.89
C VAL A 19 -2.92 4.73 -11.71
N VAL A 20 -3.55 4.28 -10.63
CA VAL A 20 -3.66 2.87 -10.28
C VAL A 20 -5.12 2.43 -10.20
N ILE A 21 -5.44 1.32 -10.88
CA ILE A 21 -6.75 0.67 -10.86
C ILE A 21 -6.61 -0.83 -10.59
N ASN A 22 -7.71 -1.50 -10.28
CA ASN A 22 -7.76 -2.92 -9.93
C ASN A 22 -8.41 -3.81 -11.01
N TRP A 23 -8.51 -3.32 -12.24
CA TRP A 23 -9.04 -4.06 -13.39
C TRP A 23 -8.21 -3.74 -14.64
N ALA A 24 -8.13 -4.69 -15.57
CA ALA A 24 -7.35 -4.53 -16.80
C ALA A 24 -8.01 -3.51 -17.73
N ALA A 25 -7.31 -2.41 -18.04
CA ALA A 25 -7.79 -1.35 -18.92
C ALA A 25 -6.77 -1.00 -20.02
N PRO A 26 -7.22 -0.54 -21.20
CA PRO A 26 -6.31 -0.02 -22.22
C PRO A 26 -5.45 1.13 -21.68
N GLY A 27 -4.15 1.10 -21.97
CA GLY A 27 -3.19 2.11 -21.50
C GLY A 27 -2.64 1.87 -20.09
N TYR A 28 -2.97 0.74 -19.45
CA TYR A 28 -2.43 0.37 -18.15
C TYR A 28 -1.55 -0.88 -18.25
N THR A 29 -0.46 -0.87 -17.50
CA THR A 29 0.46 -2.00 -17.36
C THR A 29 0.11 -2.81 -16.11
N GLU A 30 -0.07 -4.12 -16.27
CA GLU A 30 -0.24 -5.04 -15.14
C GLU A 30 1.03 -5.09 -14.29
N LYS A 31 0.86 -5.01 -12.97
CA LYS A 31 1.90 -5.18 -11.96
C LYS A 31 1.41 -6.10 -10.85
N ILE A 32 2.32 -6.89 -10.30
CA ILE A 32 2.08 -7.65 -9.07
C ILE A 32 2.52 -6.78 -7.91
N LEU A 33 1.59 -6.46 -7.00
CA LEU A 33 1.83 -5.71 -5.77
C LEU A 33 2.07 -6.70 -4.63
N PRO A 34 3.31 -6.83 -4.12
CA PRO A 34 3.61 -7.69 -2.98
C PRO A 34 2.73 -7.33 -1.79
N THR A 35 1.98 -8.32 -1.30
CA THR A 35 0.96 -8.13 -0.28
C THR A 35 1.23 -9.02 0.91
N VAL A 36 1.50 -8.42 2.07
CA VAL A 36 1.87 -9.14 3.29
C VAL A 36 0.73 -9.09 4.30
N ASN A 37 0.07 -10.22 4.53
CA ASN A 37 -1.08 -10.31 5.43
C ASN A 37 -0.66 -10.58 6.90
N LYS A 38 -0.05 -9.60 7.57
CA LYS A 38 0.34 -9.73 9.00
C LYS A 38 -0.85 -9.83 9.96
N TYR A 39 -2.02 -9.35 9.56
CA TYR A 39 -3.26 -9.44 10.31
C TYR A 39 -4.33 -10.09 9.45
N THR A 40 -5.04 -11.11 9.94
CA THR A 40 -6.00 -11.91 9.15
C THR A 40 -7.45 -11.82 9.62
N LYS A 41 -7.73 -11.10 10.71
CA LYS A 41 -9.11 -10.91 11.20
C LYS A 41 -9.84 -9.80 10.43
N ARG A 42 -11.16 -9.72 10.64
CA ARG A 42 -12.09 -8.87 9.88
C ARG A 42 -11.80 -7.37 9.97
N ASP A 43 -11.35 -6.88 11.10
CA ASP A 43 -11.03 -5.47 11.37
C ASP A 43 -9.61 -5.12 10.89
N GLY A 44 -9.34 -5.40 9.61
CA GLY A 44 -8.05 -5.09 9.01
C GLY A 44 -8.16 -4.42 7.66
N GLY A 45 -7.07 -3.78 7.28
CA GLY A 45 -6.91 -3.08 6.01
C GLY A 45 -5.43 -2.86 5.74
N TYR A 46 -5.12 -2.11 4.69
CA TYR A 46 -3.79 -2.10 4.10
C TYR A 46 -3.13 -0.73 4.23
N ILE A 47 -1.88 -0.74 4.67
CA ILE A 47 -0.96 0.37 4.41
C ILE A 47 -0.15 0.04 3.15
N ALA A 48 0.15 1.06 2.37
CA ALA A 48 1.14 1.00 1.31
C ALA A 48 2.51 1.37 1.89
N CYS A 49 3.56 0.69 1.45
CA CYS A 49 4.93 1.06 1.74
C CYS A 49 5.54 1.76 0.53
N TYR A 50 6.07 2.96 0.76
CA TYR A 50 6.70 3.80 -0.25
C TYR A 50 8.18 3.98 0.04
N SER A 51 8.98 4.29 -0.98
CA SER A 51 10.35 4.77 -0.83
C SER A 51 10.76 5.59 -2.05
N ARG A 52 11.87 6.34 -1.94
CA ARG A 52 12.49 7.04 -3.07
C ARG A 52 13.46 6.18 -3.88
N ASN A 53 13.63 4.91 -3.51
CA ASN A 53 14.44 3.98 -4.28
C ASN A 53 13.65 3.46 -5.48
N LEU A 54 14.16 3.65 -6.71
CA LEU A 54 13.53 3.09 -7.91
C LEU A 54 13.77 1.58 -8.00
N GLU A 55 14.94 1.11 -7.59
CA GLU A 55 15.38 -0.27 -7.77
C GLU A 55 14.55 -1.24 -6.91
N GLY A 56 13.89 -2.20 -7.55
CA GLY A 56 13.02 -3.16 -6.88
C GLY A 56 11.63 -2.63 -6.50
N SER A 57 11.29 -1.40 -6.92
CA SER A 57 9.93 -0.87 -6.78
C SER A 57 8.96 -1.48 -7.79
N ILE A 58 7.66 -1.39 -7.50
CA ILE A 58 6.60 -1.94 -8.35
C ILE A 58 6.14 -0.92 -9.38
N TYR A 59 5.89 0.32 -8.94
CA TYR A 59 5.49 1.44 -9.78
C TYR A 59 5.70 2.80 -9.09
N SER A 60 5.68 3.88 -9.87
CA SER A 60 5.77 5.26 -9.40
C SER A 60 4.39 5.87 -9.16
N VAL A 61 4.27 6.68 -8.11
CA VAL A 61 3.09 7.55 -7.87
C VAL A 61 3.40 9.03 -8.15
N GLY A 62 4.52 9.30 -8.83
CA GLY A 62 5.02 10.65 -9.11
C GLY A 62 6.07 11.13 -8.10
N ASP A 63 6.72 12.26 -8.40
CA ASP A 63 7.67 12.96 -7.52
C ASP A 63 8.82 12.10 -6.96
N GLY A 64 9.24 11.08 -7.72
CA GLY A 64 10.29 10.15 -7.31
C GLY A 64 9.88 9.26 -6.13
N ILE A 65 8.57 9.06 -5.92
CA ILE A 65 8.01 8.18 -4.90
C ILE A 65 7.54 6.90 -5.59
N TYR A 66 7.97 5.77 -5.05
CA TYR A 66 7.66 4.46 -5.59
C TYR A 66 7.02 3.56 -4.56
N VAL A 67 6.07 2.73 -5.00
CA VAL A 67 5.40 1.73 -4.18
C VAL A 67 6.25 0.47 -4.13
N MET A 68 6.49 -0.02 -2.92
CA MET A 68 7.26 -1.24 -2.63
C MET A 68 6.36 -2.46 -2.44
N GLY A 69 5.15 -2.25 -1.94
CA GLY A 69 4.22 -3.29 -1.55
C GLY A 69 3.19 -2.77 -0.57
N GLN A 70 2.37 -3.67 -0.03
CA GLN A 70 1.37 -3.36 0.98
C GLN A 70 1.36 -4.37 2.12
N ILE A 71 0.93 -3.92 3.29
CA ILE A 71 0.89 -4.73 4.51
C ILE A 71 -0.49 -4.62 5.15
N ARG A 72 -1.11 -5.76 5.44
CA ARG A 72 -2.38 -5.81 6.16
C ARG A 72 -2.16 -5.71 7.67
N LEU A 73 -2.82 -4.74 8.30
CA LEU A 73 -2.76 -4.49 9.74
C LEU A 73 -4.16 -4.42 10.35
N GLN A 74 -4.24 -4.46 11.68
CA GLN A 74 -5.49 -4.18 12.40
C GLN A 74 -5.81 -2.68 12.31
N GLY A 75 -7.07 -2.34 12.07
CA GLY A 75 -7.51 -0.95 11.96
C GLY A 75 -8.83 -0.82 11.21
N ARG A 76 -9.08 0.37 10.66
CA ARG A 76 -10.27 0.64 9.85
C ARG A 76 -10.00 1.71 8.80
N TYR A 77 -10.74 1.65 7.71
CA TYR A 77 -10.82 2.76 6.76
C TYR A 77 -11.71 3.88 7.30
N ILE A 78 -11.29 5.12 7.12
CA ILE A 78 -12.09 6.33 7.29
C ILE A 78 -12.08 7.04 5.94
N GLY A 79 -13.21 7.01 5.23
CA GLY A 79 -13.22 7.26 3.79
C GLY A 79 -12.31 6.24 3.08
N ARG A 80 -11.44 6.73 2.19
CA ARG A 80 -10.44 5.89 1.48
C ARG A 80 -9.15 5.62 2.25
N ILE A 81 -8.92 6.30 3.37
CA ILE A 81 -7.65 6.21 4.10
C ILE A 81 -7.75 5.12 5.15
N PHE A 82 -6.86 4.14 5.10
CA PHE A 82 -6.71 3.16 6.15
C PHE A 82 -6.00 3.77 7.35
N HIS A 83 -6.61 3.63 8.52
CA HIS A 83 -6.04 4.01 9.79
C HIS A 83 -5.72 2.74 10.59
N PRO A 84 -4.42 2.43 10.78
CA PRO A 84 -4.00 1.41 11.74
C PRO A 84 -4.56 1.73 13.13
N LYS A 85 -4.87 0.70 13.90
CA LYS A 85 -5.41 0.84 15.26
C LYS A 85 -4.51 1.72 16.12
N GLY A 86 -5.06 2.78 16.71
CA GLY A 86 -4.31 3.76 17.51
C GLY A 86 -3.74 4.95 16.73
N TYR A 87 -3.91 4.94 15.40
CA TYR A 87 -3.49 6.00 14.46
C TYR A 87 -4.65 6.62 13.69
N GLU A 88 -5.86 6.55 14.25
CA GLU A 88 -7.02 7.24 13.71
C GLU A 88 -6.73 8.75 13.58
N ASN A 89 -6.88 9.28 12.36
CA ASN A 89 -6.58 10.66 11.99
C ASN A 89 -5.14 11.14 12.26
N LYS A 90 -4.19 10.22 12.43
CA LYS A 90 -2.76 10.54 12.57
C LYS A 90 -2.03 10.29 11.26
N ASP A 91 -0.99 11.08 11.03
CA ASP A 91 -0.03 10.83 9.95
C ASP A 91 0.84 9.62 10.30
N ILE A 92 0.71 8.56 9.50
CA ILE A 92 1.50 7.33 9.65
C ILE A 92 2.82 7.37 8.86
N SER A 93 2.99 8.34 7.94
CA SER A 93 4.20 8.47 7.14
C SER A 93 5.40 8.90 7.97
N ALA A 94 5.16 9.68 9.03
CA ALA A 94 6.18 10.11 9.97
C ALA A 94 6.47 9.09 11.09
N ALA A 95 5.57 8.13 11.33
CA ALA A 95 5.64 7.22 12.48
C ALA A 95 6.74 6.16 12.29
N GLU A 96 7.68 6.12 13.24
CA GLU A 96 8.90 5.31 13.14
C GLU A 96 8.62 3.81 13.07
N GLU A 97 7.58 3.33 13.76
CA GLU A 97 7.21 1.91 13.72
C GLU A 97 6.78 1.46 12.33
N PHE A 98 6.09 2.31 11.56
CA PHE A 98 5.68 1.96 10.19
C PHE A 98 6.81 2.11 9.18
N LYS A 99 7.71 3.08 9.39
CA LYS A 99 8.97 3.14 8.62
C LYS A 99 9.80 1.88 8.82
N THR A 100 10.01 1.49 10.09
CA THR A 100 10.71 0.25 10.45
C THR A 100 10.02 -0.96 9.84
N LEU A 101 8.69 -1.04 9.94
CA LEU A 101 7.90 -2.13 9.38
C LEU A 101 8.08 -2.25 7.86
N CYS A 102 8.00 -1.14 7.13
CA CYS A 102 8.18 -1.11 5.68
C CYS A 102 9.61 -1.52 5.29
N ASN A 103 10.63 -1.01 5.98
CA ASN A 103 12.02 -1.33 5.71
C ASN A 103 12.35 -2.81 5.99
N GLN A 104 11.78 -3.40 7.04
CA GLN A 104 11.97 -4.81 7.37
C GLN A 104 11.22 -5.75 6.44
N THR A 105 10.05 -5.32 5.95
CA THR A 105 9.19 -6.16 5.11
C THR A 105 9.63 -6.12 3.65
N PHE A 106 10.05 -4.95 3.16
CA PHE A 106 10.45 -4.74 1.77
C PHE A 106 11.90 -4.25 1.70
N PRO A 107 12.88 -5.15 1.45
CA PRO A 107 14.29 -4.78 1.33
C PRO A 107 14.56 -3.69 0.28
N ALA A 108 13.73 -3.62 -0.77
CA ALA A 108 13.77 -2.58 -1.81
C ALA A 108 13.56 -1.16 -1.25
N ALA A 109 12.99 -0.99 -0.05
CA ALA A 109 12.83 0.33 0.57
C ALA A 109 14.16 0.97 1.03
N ARG A 110 15.23 0.17 1.20
CA ARG A 110 16.61 0.59 1.56
C ARG A 110 16.72 1.59 2.72
N SER A 111 16.05 1.32 3.84
CA SER A 111 16.06 2.16 5.05
C SER A 111 15.48 3.57 4.86
N GLY A 112 14.82 3.85 3.73
CA GLY A 112 14.11 5.09 3.43
C GLY A 112 12.61 4.89 3.25
N GLY A 113 12.08 3.75 3.70
CA GLY A 113 10.67 3.40 3.58
C GLY A 113 9.76 4.15 4.55
N TRP A 114 8.55 4.49 4.10
CA TRP A 114 7.48 4.99 4.96
C TRP A 114 6.13 4.40 4.54
N ALA A 115 5.13 4.54 5.41
CA ALA A 115 3.79 4.04 5.16
C ALA A 115 2.81 5.15 4.80
N GLY A 116 1.78 4.80 4.03
CA GLY A 116 0.59 5.65 3.83
C GLY A 116 -0.67 4.81 3.75
N GLY A 117 -1.79 5.43 4.13
CA GLY A 117 -3.08 4.75 4.25
C GLY A 117 -3.98 4.90 3.01
N ASP A 118 -3.58 5.68 2.00
CA ASP A 118 -4.40 5.90 0.80
C ASP A 118 -4.37 4.69 -0.15
N THR A 119 -4.99 3.62 0.32
CA THR A 119 -5.07 2.33 -0.36
C THR A 119 -6.52 1.99 -0.71
N GLY A 120 -7.51 2.67 -0.13
CA GLY A 120 -8.94 2.45 -0.39
C GLY A 120 -9.29 2.54 -1.88
N GLY A 121 -8.60 3.41 -2.62
CA GLY A 121 -8.75 3.55 -4.07
C GLY A 121 -8.44 2.28 -4.86
N TRP A 122 -7.48 1.46 -4.42
CA TRP A 122 -7.18 0.15 -5.03
C TRP A 122 -8.33 -0.85 -4.91
N PHE A 123 -9.29 -0.57 -4.03
CA PHE A 123 -10.37 -1.49 -3.68
C PHE A 123 -11.75 -0.94 -4.06
N GLY A 124 -11.80 0.22 -4.73
CA GLY A 124 -13.06 0.90 -5.05
C GLY A 124 -13.78 1.48 -3.83
N ILE A 125 -13.07 1.69 -2.71
CA ILE A 125 -13.59 2.41 -1.54
C ILE A 125 -13.48 3.91 -1.84
N GLN A 126 -14.63 4.59 -1.93
CA GLN A 126 -14.72 6.03 -2.18
C GLN A 126 -14.83 6.83 -0.88
#